data_AF-A0A7C6MJ60-F1
#
_entry.id   AF-A0A7C6MJ60-F1
#
_cell.length_a   1.000
_cell.length_b   1.000
_cell.length_c   1.000
_cell.angle_alpha   90.00
_cell.angle_beta   90.00
_cell.angle_gamma   90.00
#
_symmetry.space_group_name_H-M   'P 1'
#
loop_
_entity.id
_entity.type
_entity.pdbx_description
1 polymer ?
#
loop_
_entity_poly.entity_id
_entity_poly.type
_entity_poly.pdbx_seq_one_letter_code
_entity_poly.pdbx_strand_id
1 'polypeptide(L)' 'MEGLNTDLDLNGSASPRVRPRVGEWAPADVPSTRQKRNQRWWTLVAATAVLVAVVAFGYFAYLMLRGY' A
#
# COMPACT_ATOMS: atom_id res chain seq x y z
N MET A 1 1.64 -14.03 25.89
CA MET A 1 1.78 -12.92 24.93
C MET A 1 3.12 -12.28 25.21
N GLU A 2 4.11 -12.56 24.38
CA GLU A 2 5.52 -12.30 24.67
C GLU A 2 6.17 -11.87 23.36
N GLY A 3 6.93 -10.77 23.38
CA GLY A 3 7.73 -10.35 22.21
C GLY A 3 7.61 -8.90 21.73
N LEU A 4 7.17 -7.94 22.56
CA LEU A 4 7.42 -6.50 22.31
C LEU A 4 8.32 -5.84 23.36
N ASN A 5 8.82 -6.62 24.33
CA ASN A 5 9.69 -6.15 25.40
C ASN A 5 11.02 -6.90 25.35
N THR A 6 11.72 -6.86 24.22
CA THR A 6 13.14 -7.15 24.25
C THR A 6 13.79 -5.98 25.00
N ASP A 7 14.59 -6.29 26.03
CA ASP A 7 15.31 -5.33 26.87
C ASP A 7 16.29 -4.51 26.00
N LEU A 8 15.76 -3.48 25.34
CA LEU A 8 16.46 -2.67 24.36
C LEU A 8 17.17 -1.56 25.13
N ASP A 9 18.45 -1.79 25.44
CA ASP A 9 19.29 -0.79 26.06
C ASP A 9 19.58 0.37 25.09
N LEU A 10 18.73 1.38 25.12
CA LEU A 10 18.86 2.63 24.37
C LEU A 10 19.98 3.55 24.91
N ASN A 11 20.60 3.19 26.04
CA ASN A 11 21.66 3.95 26.72
C ASN A 11 23.01 3.21 26.75
N GLY A 12 23.07 2.00 26.20
CA GLY A 12 24.29 1.22 26.05
C GLY A 12 25.29 1.93 25.15
N SER A 13 26.55 1.47 25.16
CA SER A 13 27.68 2.11 24.45
C SER A 13 27.62 2.03 22.91
N ALA A 14 26.48 2.32 22.29
CA ALA A 14 26.43 2.77 20.92
C ALA A 14 27.20 4.10 20.84
N SER A 15 28.35 4.10 20.16
CA SER A 15 29.13 5.32 19.97
C SER A 15 28.22 6.43 19.41
N PRO A 16 28.21 7.65 19.97
CA PRO A 16 27.35 8.76 19.51
C PRO A 16 27.51 9.14 18.02
N ARG A 17 28.51 8.56 17.33
CA ARG A 17 28.76 8.73 15.89
C ARG A 17 28.11 7.65 15.03
N VAL A 18 27.57 6.57 15.61
CA VAL A 18 26.87 5.52 14.87
C VAL A 18 25.51 6.07 14.46
N ARG A 19 25.47 6.60 13.24
CA ARG A 19 24.22 6.86 12.55
C ARG A 19 23.91 5.61 11.75
N PRO A 20 22.83 4.87 12.07
CA PRO A 20 22.41 3.76 11.23
C PRO A 20 22.18 4.29 9.82
N ARG A 21 22.59 3.52 8.82
CA ARG A 21 22.30 3.88 7.44
C ARG A 21 20.79 3.91 7.26
N VAL A 22 20.31 4.86 6.45
CA VAL A 22 18.88 4.92 6.09
C VAL A 22 18.50 3.57 5.48
N GLY A 23 17.61 2.83 6.15
CA GLY A 23 17.17 1.49 5.75
C GLY A 23 17.72 0.32 6.58
N GLU A 24 18.72 0.52 7.44
CA GLU A 24 19.36 -0.55 8.23
C GLU A 24 18.42 -1.17 9.29
N TRP A 25 17.46 -0.38 9.78
CA TRP A 25 16.42 -0.82 10.72
C TRP A 25 15.02 -0.80 10.07
N ALA A 26 14.95 -0.60 8.75
CA ALA A 26 13.66 -0.59 8.07
C ALA A 26 13.10 -2.03 8.05
N PRO A 27 11.79 -2.23 8.32
CA PRO A 27 11.21 -3.55 8.27
C PRO A 27 11.38 -4.14 6.86
N ALA A 28 11.95 -5.34 6.77
CA ALA A 28 12.22 -6.00 5.48
C ALA A 28 10.95 -6.21 4.65
N ASP A 29 9.82 -6.45 5.32
CA ASP A 29 8.53 -6.75 4.68
C ASP A 29 7.60 -5.55 4.55
N VAL A 30 8.08 -4.33 4.83
CA VAL A 30 7.25 -3.13 4.66
C VAL A 30 7.48 -2.53 3.27
N PRO A 31 6.40 -2.32 2.48
CA PRO A 31 6.52 -1.71 1.17
C PRO A 31 7.18 -0.32 1.25
N SER A 32 8.09 -0.05 0.31
CA SER A 32 8.72 1.26 0.17
C SER A 32 7.70 2.37 -0.07
N THR A 33 8.07 3.61 0.21
CA THR A 33 7.22 4.80 -0.02
C THR A 33 6.77 4.91 -1.48
N ARG A 34 7.64 4.54 -2.42
CA ARG A 34 7.34 4.47 -3.86
C ARG A 34 6.31 3.38 -4.18
N GLN A 35 6.44 2.19 -3.59
CA GLN A 35 5.47 1.11 -3.76
C GLN A 35 4.09 1.52 -3.22
N LYS A 36 4.03 2.13 -2.03
CA LYS A 36 2.77 2.65 -1.45
C LYS A 36 2.11 3.69 -2.35
N ARG A 37 2.89 4.61 -2.94
CA ARG A 37 2.39 5.60 -3.89
C ARG A 37 1.81 4.94 -5.14
N ASN A 38 2.54 3.98 -5.72
CA ASN A 38 2.08 3.28 -6.92
C ASN A 38 0.82 2.45 -6.63
N GLN A 39 0.76 1.76 -5.49
CA GLN A 39 -0.41 0.99 -5.08
C GLN A 39 -1.66 1.85 -4.99
N ARG A 40 -1.58 3.07 -4.43
CA ARG A 40 -2.72 4.00 -4.39
C ARG A 40 -3.27 4.29 -5.79
N TRP A 41 -2.39 4.61 -6.74
CA TRP A 41 -2.81 4.90 -8.11
C TRP A 41 -3.36 3.67 -8.83
N TRP A 42 -2.74 2.50 -8.67
CA TRP A 42 -3.25 1.26 -9.24
C TRP A 42 -4.62 0.89 -8.70
N THR A 43 -4.85 1.03 -7.39
CA THR A 43 -6.15 0.77 -6.77
C THR A 43 -7.22 1.71 -7.32
N LEU A 44 -6.92 3.02 -7.45
CA LEU A 44 -7.87 3.99 -8.02
C LEU A 44 -8.20 3.66 -9.47
N VAL A 45 -7.18 3.41 -10.30
CA VAL A 45 -7.37 3.06 -11.72
C VAL A 45 -8.21 1.79 -11.86
N ALA A 46 -7.89 0.74 -11.10
CA ALA A 46 -8.64 -0.51 -11.14
C ALA A 46 -10.10 -0.33 -10.70
N ALA A 47 -10.34 0.39 -9.60
CA ALA A 47 -11.69 0.67 -9.11
C ALA A 47 -12.51 1.47 -10.13
N THR A 48 -11.92 2.51 -10.73
CA THR A 48 -12.57 3.29 -11.78
C THR A 48 -12.86 2.45 -13.02
N ALA A 49 -11.92 1.62 -13.48
CA ALA A 49 -12.11 0.75 -14.64
C ALA A 49 -13.26 -0.23 -14.42
N VAL A 50 -13.34 -0.85 -13.24
CA VAL A 50 -14.44 -1.77 -12.88
C VAL A 50 -15.78 -1.02 -12.85
N LEU A 51 -15.83 0.16 -12.23
CA LEU A 51 -17.04 0.97 -12.18
C LEU A 51 -17.55 1.32 -13.59
N VAL A 52 -16.65 1.78 -14.47
CA VAL A 52 -16.99 2.09 -15.86
C VAL A 52 -17.52 0.85 -16.59
N ALA A 53 -16.90 -0.31 -16.40
CA ALA A 53 -17.36 -1.56 -17.02
C ALA A 53 -18.78 -1.94 -16.56
N VAL A 54 -19.09 -1.84 -15.26
CA VAL A 54 -20.41 -2.14 -14.72
C VAL A 54 -21.47 -1.17 -15.28
N VAL A 55 -21.16 0.12 -15.30
CA VAL A 55 -22.08 1.15 -15.84
C VAL A 55 -22.30 0.97 -17.34
N ALA A 56 -21.24 0.73 -18.11
CA ALA A 56 -21.32 0.50 -19.54
C ALA A 56 -22.13 -0.75 -19.86
N PHE A 57 -21.92 -1.83 -19.11
CA PHE A 57 -22.70 -3.06 -19.26
C PHE A 57 -24.19 -2.84 -18.94
N GLY A 58 -24.49 -2.15 -17.84
CA GLY A 58 -25.87 -1.81 -17.49
C GLY A 58 -26.54 -0.93 -18.54
N TYR A 59 -25.82 0.05 -19.08
CA TYR A 59 -26.31 0.91 -20.15
C TYR A 59 -26.53 0.14 -21.45
N PHE A 60 -25.63 -0.77 -21.81
CA PHE A 60 -25.79 -1.65 -22.96
C PHE A 60 -27.05 -2.52 -22.83
N ALA A 61 -27.25 -3.16 -21.67
CA ALA A 61 -28.46 -3.92 -21.40
C ALA A 61 -29.73 -3.07 -21.48
N TYR A 62 -29.68 -1.83 -20.97
CA TYR A 62 -30.77 -0.88 -21.07
C TYR A 62 -31.13 -0.54 -22.52
N LEU A 63 -30.15 -0.30 -23.38
CA LEU A 63 -30.37 -0.03 -24.81
C LEU A 63 -31.04 -1.22 -25.50
N MET A 64 -30.56 -2.43 -25.23
CA MET A 64 -31.12 -3.65 -25.80
C MET A 64 -32.57 -3.89 -25.36
N LEU A 65 -32.90 -3.59 -24.10
CA LEU A 65 -34.28 -3.65 -23.59
C LEU A 65 -35.18 -2.57 -24.19
N ARG A 66 -34.62 -1.41 -24.54
CA ARG A 66 -35.36 -0.32 -25.21
C ARG A 66 -35.61 -0.60 -26.70
N GLY A 67 -35.03 -1.66 -27.26
CA GLY A 67 -35.18 -2.02 -28.67
C GLY A 67 -34.30 -1.21 -29.62
N TYR A 68 -33.19 -0.65 -29.12
CA TYR A 68 -32.09 -0.16 -29.96
C TYR A 68 -31.11 -1.28 -30.29
#